data_AF-A0A318QFM0-F1
#
_entry.id   AF-A0A318QFM0-F1
#
_cell.length_a   1.000
_cell.length_b   1.000
_cell.length_c   1.000
_cell.angle_alpha   90.00
_cell.angle_beta   90.00
_cell.angle_gamma   90.00
#
_symmetry.space_group_name_H-M   'P 1'
#
loop_
_entity.id
_entity.type
_entity.pdbx_description
1 polymer ?
#
loop_
_entity_poly.entity_id
_entity_poly.type
_entity_poly.pdbx_seq_one_letter_code
_entity_poly.pdbx_strand_id
1 'polypeptide(L)'
;MTIPAVLRARYDALVRLRGWRADVALLLTGALAALALPPVHVVVVLALCFPVLMRMIDAAPDWRGAARCGFMFGLGFHTAGLYWLTDAIMLRMDSFWWLVPLASPGCALILTPTTAVPAALARIVPAGMARCLVLASAWTIADMMRVFIFSGFPWNPPGSVWEFPGHAGDVMIQPAAWIGVDGLTLLTVLLALAPLWGRRGWIFMSATLALWVTAGITRLSLRSDSAVSGHNPVVVLVQGNVPEAEKMAGNEDVAIFRRYLGLTRQGVEQALHQGTQGRPIVFAWPESAFPGLLLEDAIARRMIMQAGQGAAAGVIGTLRQDDQDRWRNSMVMLVPPDGRVADIYDKSHLVPFGEYQPALLPFHVVPGDGMAAGGGVRTWHVPGVSPFGPLICYEVIFSGQTVDPHDRPSWLLNSTNDGWYGNSAGPRQHLAAVRMRAVEEGLPVARAANTGISAIFDGYGHETAWLGWDRTGTIVQPMPEALSPPFFARWGRLVPLLLALLTLASALVAGLRGRGVTRRS
;
A
#
# COMPACT_ATOMS: atom_id res chain seq x y z
N MET A 1 -3.11 9.49 -34.72
CA MET A 1 -3.39 10.89 -34.35
C MET A 1 -2.10 11.69 -34.42
N THR A 2 -2.02 12.68 -35.29
CA THR A 2 -0.90 13.63 -35.34
C THR A 2 -1.03 14.58 -34.14
N ILE A 3 -0.08 14.52 -33.20
CA ILE A 3 0.06 15.53 -32.16
C ILE A 3 0.13 16.90 -32.87
N PRO A 4 -0.73 17.88 -32.52
CA PRO A 4 -0.70 19.22 -33.10
C PRO A 4 0.73 19.77 -33.16
N ALA A 5 1.12 20.39 -34.27
CA ALA A 5 2.49 20.86 -34.50
C ALA A 5 3.01 21.76 -33.35
N VAL A 6 2.11 22.54 -32.74
CA VAL A 6 2.38 23.37 -31.56
C VAL A 6 2.78 22.56 -30.34
N LEU A 7 2.07 21.45 -30.06
CA LEU A 7 2.39 20.57 -28.93
C LEU A 7 3.72 19.84 -29.15
N ARG A 8 4.02 19.44 -30.38
CA ARG A 8 5.32 18.86 -30.74
C ARG A 8 6.46 19.86 -30.54
N ALA A 9 6.29 21.10 -31.00
CA ALA A 9 7.29 22.15 -30.83
C ALA A 9 7.56 22.46 -29.34
N ARG A 10 6.52 22.52 -28.50
CA ARG A 10 6.66 22.70 -27.05
C ARG A 10 7.34 21.52 -26.37
N TYR A 11 7.00 20.29 -26.76
CA TYR A 11 7.67 19.08 -26.28
C TYR A 11 9.16 19.07 -26.64
N ASP A 12 9.51 19.40 -27.88
CA ASP A 12 10.90 19.46 -28.33
C ASP A 12 11.67 20.62 -27.66
N ALA A 13 10.99 21.73 -27.33
CA ALA A 13 11.59 22.81 -26.56
C ALA A 13 11.92 22.37 -25.12
N LEU A 14 11.02 21.61 -24.48
CA LEU A 14 11.21 21.09 -23.13
C LEU A 14 12.41 20.13 -23.05
N VAL A 15 12.52 19.19 -24.00
CA VAL A 15 13.63 18.22 -24.06
C VAL A 15 14.99 18.90 -24.33
N ARG A 16 14.99 20.10 -24.92
CA ARG A 16 16.22 20.87 -25.21
C ARG A 16 16.67 21.77 -24.06
N LEU A 17 15.91 21.84 -22.97
CA LEU A 17 16.33 22.58 -21.78
C LEU A 17 17.65 22.01 -21.23
N ARG A 18 18.47 22.88 -20.64
CA ARG A 18 19.76 22.53 -20.03
C ARG A 18 19.91 23.18 -18.67
N GLY A 19 20.81 22.63 -17.84
CA GLY A 19 21.09 23.14 -16.51
C GLY A 19 19.85 23.15 -15.62
N TRP A 20 19.74 24.17 -14.76
CA TRP A 20 18.65 24.27 -13.77
C TRP A 20 17.24 24.27 -14.37
N ARG A 21 17.07 24.77 -15.61
CA ARG A 21 15.76 24.76 -16.29
C ARG A 21 15.29 23.33 -16.61
N ALA A 22 16.24 22.45 -16.97
CA ALA A 22 15.96 21.04 -17.18
C ALA A 22 15.60 20.35 -15.87
N ASP A 23 16.31 20.68 -14.78
CA ASP A 23 16.03 20.11 -13.46
C ASP A 23 14.63 20.48 -12.97
N VAL A 24 14.26 21.76 -13.07
CA VAL A 24 12.91 22.24 -12.70
C VAL A 24 11.85 21.58 -13.57
N ALA A 25 12.07 21.45 -14.88
CA ALA A 25 11.13 20.77 -15.77
C ALA A 25 10.93 19.30 -15.37
N LEU A 26 11.99 18.58 -15.02
CA LEU A 26 11.91 17.19 -14.57
C LEU A 26 11.22 17.07 -13.21
N LEU A 27 11.50 17.97 -12.28
CA LEU A 27 10.82 18.03 -10.99
C LEU A 27 9.31 18.23 -11.19
N LEU A 28 8.91 19.18 -12.02
CA LEU A 28 7.48 19.40 -12.34
C LEU A 28 6.86 18.22 -13.09
N THR A 29 7.62 17.56 -13.98
CA THR A 29 7.15 16.37 -14.70
C THR A 29 6.93 15.19 -13.75
N GLY A 30 7.81 15.01 -12.77
CA GLY A 30 7.65 14.03 -11.71
C GLY A 30 6.45 14.33 -10.82
N ALA A 31 6.29 15.58 -10.38
CA ALA A 31 5.13 16.02 -9.60
C ALA A 31 3.82 15.80 -10.37
N LEU A 32 3.81 16.08 -11.67
CA LEU A 32 2.67 15.80 -12.55
C LEU A 32 2.38 14.29 -12.66
N ALA A 33 3.42 13.44 -12.69
CA ALA A 33 3.25 11.98 -12.71
C ALA A 33 2.56 11.45 -11.44
N ALA A 34 2.69 12.14 -10.29
CA ALA A 34 2.03 11.76 -9.05
C ALA A 34 0.50 11.85 -9.13
N LEU A 35 -0.07 12.60 -10.08
CA LEU A 35 -1.52 12.65 -10.32
C LEU A 35 -2.10 11.31 -10.80
N ALA A 36 -1.26 10.35 -11.21
CA ALA A 36 -1.70 9.00 -11.52
C ALA A 36 -2.05 8.18 -10.26
N LEU A 37 -1.52 8.57 -9.09
CA LEU A 37 -1.75 7.86 -7.84
C LEU A 37 -3.16 8.14 -7.28
N PRO A 38 -3.69 7.26 -6.41
CA PRO A 38 -4.89 7.57 -5.64
C PRO A 38 -4.71 8.86 -4.83
N PRO A 39 -5.78 9.68 -4.70
CA PRO A 39 -7.14 9.49 -5.21
C PRO A 39 -7.41 10.13 -6.60
N VAL A 40 -6.38 10.59 -7.31
CA VAL A 40 -6.56 11.41 -8.52
C VAL A 40 -6.70 10.54 -9.77
N HIS A 41 -5.97 9.43 -9.84
CA HIS A 41 -6.09 8.38 -10.87
C HIS A 41 -5.95 8.85 -12.34
N VAL A 42 -5.20 9.93 -12.61
CA VAL A 42 -4.95 10.40 -13.98
C VAL A 42 -3.82 9.58 -14.62
N VAL A 43 -4.03 8.27 -14.80
CA VAL A 43 -2.98 7.33 -15.25
C VAL A 43 -2.41 7.68 -16.63
N VAL A 44 -3.23 8.27 -17.49
CA VAL A 44 -2.82 8.71 -18.85
C VAL A 44 -1.66 9.72 -18.81
N VAL A 45 -1.49 10.46 -17.71
CA VAL A 45 -0.39 11.42 -17.56
C VAL A 45 0.98 10.74 -17.60
N LEU A 46 1.07 9.47 -17.21
CA LEU A 46 2.33 8.72 -17.24
C LEU A 46 2.85 8.55 -18.67
N ALA A 47 1.96 8.38 -19.65
CA ALA A 47 2.30 8.31 -21.07
C ALA A 47 2.81 9.65 -21.65
N LEU A 48 2.74 10.74 -20.88
CA LEU A 48 3.42 12.01 -21.17
C LEU A 48 4.71 12.14 -20.37
N CYS A 49 4.67 11.88 -19.06
CA CYS A 49 5.78 12.12 -18.14
C CYS A 49 6.98 11.20 -18.36
N PHE A 50 6.76 9.89 -18.57
CA PHE A 50 7.86 8.94 -18.78
C PHE A 50 8.60 9.16 -20.11
N PRO A 51 7.91 9.48 -21.23
CA PRO A 51 8.59 9.88 -22.46
C PRO A 51 9.46 11.13 -22.32
N VAL A 52 8.99 12.14 -21.57
CA VAL A 52 9.81 13.32 -21.24
C VAL A 52 11.07 12.91 -20.49
N LEU A 53 10.92 12.14 -19.40
CA LEU A 53 12.05 11.63 -18.62
C LEU A 53 13.05 10.88 -19.50
N MET A 54 12.59 9.93 -20.31
CA MET A 54 13.45 9.14 -21.18
C MET A 54 14.18 9.99 -22.22
N ARG A 55 13.51 10.96 -22.84
CA ARG A 55 14.17 11.84 -23.82
C ARG A 55 15.23 12.73 -23.18
N MET A 56 15.03 13.16 -21.93
CA MET A 56 16.04 13.91 -21.19
C MET A 56 17.20 13.01 -20.74
N ILE A 57 16.94 11.75 -20.38
CA ILE A 57 17.98 10.72 -20.19
C ILE A 57 18.77 10.49 -21.49
N ASP A 58 18.10 10.44 -22.65
CA ASP A 58 18.74 10.27 -23.95
C ASP A 58 19.64 11.45 -24.31
N ALA A 59 19.20 12.68 -24.00
CA ALA A 59 19.93 13.91 -24.24
C ALA A 59 21.07 14.15 -23.23
N ALA A 60 21.11 13.41 -22.12
CA ALA A 60 22.14 13.57 -21.10
C ALA A 60 23.52 13.13 -21.63
N PRO A 61 24.58 13.92 -21.33
CA PRO A 61 25.93 13.67 -21.87
C PRO A 61 26.49 12.33 -21.40
N ASP A 62 26.26 11.96 -20.14
CA ASP A 62 26.78 10.76 -19.51
C ASP A 62 25.76 10.11 -18.56
N TRP A 63 26.17 9.04 -17.87
CA TRP A 63 25.32 8.35 -16.89
C TRP A 63 25.02 9.19 -15.65
N ARG A 64 25.88 10.16 -15.29
CA ARG A 64 25.66 11.08 -14.16
C ARG A 64 24.56 12.07 -14.48
N GLY A 65 24.56 12.62 -15.71
CA GLY A 65 23.48 13.46 -16.21
C GLY A 65 22.14 12.71 -16.27
N ALA A 66 22.15 11.44 -16.66
CA ALA A 66 20.95 10.60 -16.62
C ALA A 66 20.50 10.32 -15.19
N ALA A 67 21.43 10.05 -14.26
CA ALA A 67 21.12 9.89 -12.83
C ALA A 67 20.46 11.15 -12.26
N ARG A 68 20.99 12.34 -12.60
CA ARG A 68 20.38 13.64 -12.24
C ARG A 68 18.98 13.79 -12.82
N CYS A 69 18.74 13.31 -14.05
CA CYS A 69 17.41 13.34 -14.64
C CYS A 69 16.41 12.50 -13.84
N GLY A 70 16.78 11.26 -13.52
CA GLY A 70 16.00 10.37 -12.66
C GLY A 70 15.78 10.97 -11.28
N PHE A 71 16.83 11.50 -10.65
CA PHE A 71 16.78 12.14 -9.34
C PHE A 71 15.77 13.28 -9.30
N MET A 72 15.82 14.24 -10.24
CA MET A 72 14.91 15.39 -10.23
C MET A 72 13.46 14.97 -10.50
N PHE A 73 13.25 14.01 -11.40
CA PHE A 73 11.93 13.42 -11.62
C PHE A 73 11.40 12.72 -10.36
N GLY A 74 12.20 11.87 -9.73
CA GLY A 74 11.84 11.18 -8.49
C GLY A 74 11.57 12.15 -7.35
N LEU A 75 12.35 13.23 -7.24
CA LEU A 75 12.16 14.26 -6.22
C LEU A 75 10.77 14.87 -6.36
N GLY A 76 10.37 15.26 -7.56
CA GLY A 76 9.03 15.76 -7.83
C GLY A 76 7.93 14.72 -7.56
N PHE A 77 8.11 13.50 -8.07
CA PHE A 77 7.13 12.41 -7.94
C PHE A 77 6.86 12.03 -6.49
N HIS A 78 7.91 11.79 -5.70
CA HIS A 78 7.77 11.42 -4.30
C HIS A 78 7.31 12.61 -3.44
N THR A 79 7.79 13.83 -3.70
CA THR A 79 7.34 15.01 -2.93
C THR A 79 5.84 15.26 -3.12
N ALA A 80 5.37 15.24 -4.37
CA ALA A 80 3.95 15.41 -4.65
C ALA A 80 3.11 14.19 -4.19
N GLY A 81 3.63 12.97 -4.31
CA GLY A 81 2.92 11.75 -3.93
C GLY A 81 2.80 11.52 -2.42
N LEU A 82 3.71 12.13 -1.63
CA LEU A 82 3.83 11.96 -0.17
C LEU A 82 3.61 13.27 0.60
N TYR A 83 2.98 14.28 -0.02
CA TYR A 83 2.74 15.58 0.64
C TYR A 83 1.99 15.43 1.98
N TRP A 84 1.15 14.39 2.09
CA TRP A 84 0.35 14.06 3.27
C TRP A 84 1.19 13.65 4.49
N LEU A 85 2.49 13.35 4.35
CA LEU A 85 3.39 13.17 5.50
C LEU A 85 3.44 14.41 6.39
N THR A 86 3.10 15.57 5.83
CA THR A 86 3.01 16.83 6.56
C THR A 86 1.91 16.80 7.63
N ASP A 87 0.79 16.12 7.38
CA ASP A 87 -0.32 15.99 8.34
C ASP A 87 0.14 15.34 9.66
N ALA A 88 1.00 14.31 9.56
CA ALA A 88 1.55 13.62 10.73
C ALA A 88 2.45 14.54 11.58
N ILE A 89 3.17 15.48 10.94
CA ILE A 89 4.00 16.47 11.64
C ILE A 89 3.14 17.58 12.25
N MET A 90 2.04 17.96 11.59
CA MET A 90 1.12 18.99 12.09
C MET A 90 0.49 18.60 13.43
N LEU A 91 0.24 17.31 13.67
CA LEU A 91 -0.23 16.81 14.97
C LEU A 91 0.74 17.11 16.14
N ARG A 92 2.03 17.35 15.85
CA ARG A 92 3.07 17.68 16.83
C ARG A 92 3.75 19.00 16.48
N MET A 93 3.00 19.95 15.91
CA MET A 93 3.55 21.22 15.43
C MET A 93 4.27 22.03 16.52
N ASP A 94 3.82 21.95 17.77
CA ASP A 94 4.42 22.68 18.89
C ASP A 94 5.91 22.35 19.08
N SER A 95 6.30 21.09 18.79
CA SER A 95 7.68 20.61 18.91
C SER A 95 8.41 20.55 17.57
N PHE A 96 7.69 20.37 16.45
CA PHE A 96 8.27 20.01 15.15
C PHE A 96 7.82 20.88 13.97
N TRP A 97 7.34 22.11 14.20
CA TRP A 97 6.89 23.01 13.12
C TRP A 97 7.92 23.19 11.99
N TRP A 98 9.21 23.18 12.30
CA TRP A 98 10.30 23.35 11.31
C TRP A 98 10.45 22.16 10.35
N LEU A 99 9.94 20.96 10.72
CA LEU A 99 9.91 19.78 9.86
C LEU A 99 8.78 19.82 8.84
N VAL A 100 7.74 20.64 9.03
CA VAL A 100 6.57 20.74 8.14
C VAL A 100 6.95 20.91 6.66
N PRO A 101 7.75 21.90 6.25
CA PRO A 101 8.14 22.05 4.85
C PRO A 101 9.14 20.98 4.37
N LEU A 102 9.74 20.22 5.29
CA LEU A 102 10.81 19.26 5.01
C LEU A 102 10.34 17.81 5.00
N ALA A 103 9.18 17.49 5.58
CA ALA A 103 8.73 16.11 5.76
C ALA A 103 8.63 15.36 4.43
N SER A 104 7.89 15.92 3.48
CA SER A 104 7.72 15.30 2.17
C SER A 104 8.98 15.39 1.29
N PRO A 105 9.62 16.57 1.10
CA PRO A 105 10.86 16.65 0.33
C PRO A 105 12.01 15.82 0.92
N GLY A 106 12.11 15.74 2.25
CA GLY A 106 13.12 14.94 2.95
C GLY A 106 12.93 13.44 2.72
N CYS A 107 11.69 12.95 2.82
CA CYS A 107 11.38 11.57 2.44
C CYS A 107 11.65 11.33 0.94
N ALA A 108 11.27 12.28 0.08
CA ALA A 108 11.53 12.19 -1.35
C ALA A 108 13.03 12.08 -1.65
N LEU A 109 13.89 12.86 -0.98
CA LEU A 109 15.35 12.77 -1.13
C LEU A 109 15.87 11.36 -0.84
N ILE A 110 15.35 10.71 0.21
CA ILE A 110 15.70 9.33 0.57
C ILE A 110 15.27 8.33 -0.52
N LEU A 111 14.12 8.56 -1.14
CA LEU A 111 13.55 7.66 -2.16
C LEU A 111 14.10 7.92 -3.57
N THR A 112 14.54 9.12 -3.89
CA THR A 112 15.04 9.47 -5.23
C THR A 112 16.12 8.54 -5.80
N PRO A 113 17.03 7.90 -5.02
CA PRO A 113 17.95 6.90 -5.56
C PRO A 113 17.25 5.77 -6.32
N THR A 114 16.02 5.41 -5.95
CA THR A 114 15.25 4.36 -6.65
C THR A 114 14.81 4.76 -8.06
N THR A 115 14.93 6.04 -8.41
CA THR A 115 14.64 6.58 -9.75
C THR A 115 15.92 7.03 -10.47
N ALA A 116 16.90 7.55 -9.72
CA ALA A 116 18.18 8.00 -10.22
C ALA A 116 19.05 6.83 -10.70
N VAL A 117 19.13 5.74 -9.93
CA VAL A 117 19.93 4.55 -10.29
C VAL A 117 19.41 3.89 -11.57
N PRO A 118 18.10 3.60 -11.73
CA PRO A 118 17.56 3.11 -13.01
C PRO A 118 17.87 4.02 -14.20
N ALA A 119 17.76 5.34 -14.03
CA ALA A 119 18.08 6.30 -15.08
C ALA A 119 19.56 6.26 -15.49
N ALA A 120 20.47 6.13 -14.53
CA ALA A 120 21.89 5.92 -14.80
C ALA A 120 22.15 4.60 -15.54
N LEU A 121 21.57 3.49 -15.06
CA LEU A 121 21.71 2.15 -15.65
C LEU A 121 21.18 2.09 -17.08
N ALA A 122 20.13 2.85 -17.40
CA ALA A 122 19.59 2.95 -18.75
C ALA A 122 20.66 3.42 -19.78
N ARG A 123 21.70 4.14 -19.37
CA ARG A 123 22.79 4.58 -20.26
C ARG A 123 23.79 3.48 -20.64
N ILE A 124 23.72 2.30 -20.00
CA ILE A 124 24.56 1.13 -20.33
C ILE A 124 24.30 0.64 -21.76
N VAL A 125 23.10 0.87 -22.31
CA VAL A 125 22.70 0.51 -23.68
C VAL A 125 22.49 1.78 -24.54
N PRO A 126 22.60 1.70 -25.89
CA PRO A 126 22.30 2.83 -26.77
C PRO A 126 20.83 3.28 -26.68
N ALA A 127 20.54 4.49 -27.16
CA ALA A 127 19.18 5.05 -27.15
C ALA A 127 18.22 4.18 -27.98
N GLY A 128 16.96 4.13 -27.57
CA GLY A 128 15.90 3.36 -28.24
C GLY A 128 15.19 2.37 -27.32
N MET A 129 14.58 1.34 -27.92
CA MET A 129 13.72 0.39 -27.19
C MET A 129 14.47 -0.34 -26.07
N ALA A 130 15.69 -0.80 -26.31
CA ALA A 130 16.51 -1.47 -25.29
C ALA A 130 16.70 -0.60 -24.03
N ARG A 131 16.93 0.71 -24.19
CA ARG A 131 17.07 1.63 -23.06
C ARG A 131 15.77 1.77 -22.25
N CYS A 132 14.63 1.79 -22.93
CA CYS A 132 13.32 1.80 -22.27
C CYS A 132 13.09 0.55 -21.43
N LEU A 133 13.47 -0.63 -21.96
CA LEU A 133 13.38 -1.89 -21.24
C LEU A 133 14.33 -1.93 -20.03
N VAL A 134 15.56 -1.41 -20.16
CA VAL A 134 16.49 -1.28 -19.01
C VAL A 134 15.90 -0.36 -17.95
N LEU A 135 15.36 0.81 -18.33
CA LEU A 135 14.75 1.72 -17.37
C LEU A 135 13.60 1.05 -16.62
N ALA A 136 12.67 0.40 -17.32
CA ALA A 136 11.51 -0.25 -16.70
C ALA A 136 11.89 -1.40 -15.75
N SER A 137 12.81 -2.26 -16.17
CA SER A 137 13.28 -3.38 -15.35
C SER A 137 14.10 -2.93 -14.15
N ALA A 138 15.04 -2.01 -14.34
CA ALA A 138 15.84 -1.46 -13.24
C ALA A 138 14.97 -0.65 -12.27
N TRP A 139 13.97 0.09 -12.77
CA TRP A 139 13.00 0.80 -11.94
C TRP A 139 12.24 -0.18 -11.06
N THR A 140 11.71 -1.26 -11.64
CA THR A 140 10.97 -2.29 -10.89
C THR A 140 11.85 -2.90 -9.80
N ILE A 141 13.09 -3.28 -10.11
CA ILE A 141 14.01 -3.85 -9.11
C ILE A 141 14.33 -2.83 -8.01
N ALA A 142 14.60 -1.57 -8.36
CA ALA A 142 14.88 -0.53 -7.39
C ALA A 142 13.66 -0.21 -6.51
N ASP A 143 12.46 -0.22 -7.08
CA ASP A 143 11.19 -0.06 -6.38
C ASP A 143 10.97 -1.20 -5.38
N MET A 144 11.24 -2.44 -5.81
CA MET A 144 11.20 -3.63 -4.96
C MET A 144 12.20 -3.55 -3.79
N MET A 145 13.38 -3.00 -4.02
CA MET A 145 14.38 -2.82 -2.96
C MET A 145 13.93 -1.87 -1.85
N ARG A 146 12.89 -1.06 -2.07
CA ARG A 146 12.35 -0.14 -1.04
C ARG A 146 11.84 -0.85 0.20
N VAL A 147 11.57 -2.15 0.14
CA VAL A 147 11.23 -2.97 1.32
C VAL A 147 12.42 -3.14 2.28
N PHE A 148 13.66 -2.99 1.80
CA PHE A 148 14.88 -3.14 2.60
C PHE A 148 15.55 -1.80 2.92
N ILE A 149 15.39 -0.80 2.04
CA ILE A 149 16.00 0.52 2.21
C ILE A 149 15.34 1.22 3.41
N PHE A 150 16.14 1.59 4.42
CA PHE A 150 15.71 2.22 5.68
C PHE A 150 14.55 1.50 6.40
N SER A 151 14.69 0.19 6.57
CA SER A 151 13.69 -0.74 7.17
C SER A 151 12.40 -0.95 6.38
N GLY A 152 12.26 -0.34 5.20
CA GLY A 152 11.11 -0.54 4.34
C GLY A 152 10.19 0.66 4.24
N PHE A 153 10.10 1.25 3.05
CA PHE A 153 9.06 2.21 2.65
C PHE A 153 8.58 1.96 1.21
N PRO A 154 7.89 0.84 0.95
CA PRO A 154 7.40 0.48 -0.39
C PRO A 154 6.08 1.21 -0.74
N TRP A 155 5.90 2.44 -0.28
CA TRP A 155 4.69 3.22 -0.49
C TRP A 155 4.61 3.72 -1.95
N ASN A 156 3.39 3.75 -2.53
CA ASN A 156 3.14 4.17 -3.92
C ASN A 156 4.04 3.48 -4.97
N PRO A 157 4.08 2.14 -5.06
CA PRO A 157 4.65 1.49 -6.25
C PRO A 157 3.85 1.92 -7.49
N PRO A 158 4.48 2.23 -8.64
CA PRO A 158 3.74 2.67 -9.83
C PRO A 158 2.64 1.71 -10.28
N GLY A 159 2.73 0.42 -9.94
CA GLY A 159 1.67 -0.56 -10.17
C GLY A 159 0.36 -0.29 -9.43
N SER A 160 0.37 0.52 -8.36
CA SER A 160 -0.86 0.84 -7.60
C SER A 160 -1.78 1.82 -8.32
N VAL A 161 -1.34 2.47 -9.39
CA VAL A 161 -2.16 3.45 -10.15
C VAL A 161 -3.39 2.83 -10.80
N TRP A 162 -3.43 1.51 -10.93
CA TRP A 162 -4.54 0.75 -11.52
C TRP A 162 -5.67 0.45 -10.54
N GLU A 163 -5.51 0.82 -9.27
CA GLU A 163 -6.55 0.73 -8.25
C GLU A 163 -7.54 1.89 -8.43
N PHE A 164 -8.52 1.76 -9.32
CA PHE A 164 -9.60 2.75 -9.48
C PHE A 164 -10.80 2.41 -8.60
N PRO A 165 -11.62 3.36 -8.14
CA PRO A 165 -12.89 3.03 -7.52
C PRO A 165 -13.82 2.29 -8.50
N GLY A 166 -14.63 1.36 -7.96
CA GLY A 166 -15.65 0.62 -8.70
C GLY A 166 -15.12 -0.42 -9.70
N HIS A 167 -15.96 -0.78 -10.67
CA HIS A 167 -15.72 -1.87 -11.62
C HIS A 167 -14.47 -1.73 -12.47
N ALA A 168 -14.06 -0.49 -12.79
CA ALA A 168 -12.83 -0.26 -13.52
C ALA A 168 -11.63 -0.77 -12.72
N GLY A 169 -11.56 -0.47 -11.41
CA GLY A 169 -10.50 -1.00 -10.56
C GLY A 169 -10.62 -2.49 -10.37
N ASP A 170 -11.84 -3.02 -10.20
CA ASP A 170 -12.07 -4.46 -10.05
C ASP A 170 -11.38 -5.22 -11.18
N VAL A 171 -11.53 -4.77 -12.43
CA VAL A 171 -10.87 -5.39 -13.60
C VAL A 171 -9.37 -5.10 -13.64
N MET A 172 -8.96 -3.85 -13.41
CA MET A 172 -7.60 -3.41 -13.69
C MET A 172 -6.56 -3.91 -12.67
N ILE A 173 -6.96 -4.27 -11.45
CA ILE A 173 -6.02 -4.82 -10.46
C ILE A 173 -5.82 -6.34 -10.59
N GLN A 174 -6.69 -7.05 -11.33
CA GLN A 174 -6.67 -8.51 -11.38
C GLN A 174 -5.33 -9.13 -11.76
N PRO A 175 -4.50 -8.52 -12.64
CA PRO A 175 -3.21 -9.13 -12.94
C PRO A 175 -2.24 -9.23 -11.77
N ALA A 176 -2.48 -8.49 -10.69
CA ALA A 176 -1.72 -8.64 -9.44
C ALA A 176 -1.80 -10.07 -8.88
N ALA A 177 -2.89 -10.81 -9.13
CA ALA A 177 -3.02 -12.21 -8.74
C ALA A 177 -1.93 -13.13 -9.36
N TRP A 178 -1.30 -12.72 -10.47
CA TRP A 178 -0.22 -13.48 -11.11
C TRP A 178 1.15 -12.85 -10.88
N ILE A 179 1.27 -11.53 -10.95
CA ILE A 179 2.59 -10.87 -10.99
C ILE A 179 2.82 -9.89 -9.84
N GLY A 180 1.81 -9.68 -8.98
CA GLY A 180 1.84 -8.70 -7.89
C GLY A 180 1.93 -7.26 -8.37
N VAL A 181 1.81 -6.33 -7.43
CA VAL A 181 1.92 -4.88 -7.67
C VAL A 181 3.30 -4.51 -8.24
N ASP A 182 4.35 -5.24 -7.85
CA ASP A 182 5.69 -5.08 -8.41
C ASP A 182 5.72 -5.44 -9.91
N GLY A 183 5.01 -6.49 -10.32
CA GLY A 183 4.88 -6.85 -11.74
C GLY A 183 4.02 -5.84 -12.50
N LEU A 184 2.96 -5.31 -11.85
CA LEU A 184 2.19 -4.19 -12.39
C LEU A 184 3.08 -2.95 -12.58
N THR A 185 4.02 -2.67 -11.68
CA THR A 185 5.00 -1.57 -11.83
C THR A 185 5.80 -1.73 -13.12
N LEU A 186 6.33 -2.93 -13.40
CA LEU A 186 7.06 -3.21 -14.64
C LEU A 186 6.21 -2.90 -15.87
N LEU A 187 4.99 -3.43 -15.93
CA LEU A 187 4.11 -3.22 -17.07
C LEU A 187 3.69 -1.74 -17.19
N THR A 188 3.44 -1.07 -16.07
CA THR A 188 3.07 0.35 -16.05
C THR A 188 4.15 1.22 -16.67
N VAL A 189 5.42 1.03 -16.27
CA VAL A 189 6.54 1.79 -16.83
C VAL A 189 6.74 1.47 -18.31
N LEU A 190 6.59 0.21 -18.73
CA LEU A 190 6.65 -0.18 -20.15
C LEU A 190 5.54 0.48 -20.98
N LEU A 191 4.29 0.46 -20.50
CA LEU A 191 3.15 1.10 -21.15
C LEU A 191 3.33 2.62 -21.24
N ALA A 192 3.84 3.25 -20.18
CA ALA A 192 4.12 4.68 -20.14
C ALA A 192 5.23 5.08 -21.15
N LEU A 193 6.21 4.22 -21.40
CA LEU A 193 7.29 4.45 -22.38
C LEU A 193 6.91 4.04 -23.81
N ALA A 194 5.90 3.19 -23.99
CA ALA A 194 5.50 2.65 -25.29
C ALA A 194 5.28 3.71 -26.38
N PRO A 195 4.71 4.91 -26.12
CA PRO A 195 4.55 5.94 -27.16
C PRO A 195 5.85 6.33 -27.89
N LEU A 196 7.02 6.15 -27.25
CA LEU A 196 8.32 6.42 -27.87
C LEU A 196 8.66 5.47 -29.02
N TRP A 197 8.04 4.30 -29.09
CA TRP A 197 8.29 3.30 -30.13
C TRP A 197 7.38 3.49 -31.36
N GLY A 198 6.69 4.63 -31.45
CA GLY A 198 5.84 4.99 -32.57
C GLY A 198 4.69 3.98 -32.76
N ARG A 199 4.37 3.62 -34.01
CA ARG A 199 3.27 2.69 -34.33
C ARG A 199 3.40 1.35 -33.59
N ARG A 200 4.61 0.79 -33.48
CA ARG A 200 4.85 -0.47 -32.77
C ARG A 200 4.54 -0.35 -31.27
N GLY A 201 4.85 0.80 -30.69
CA GLY A 201 4.52 1.14 -29.32
C GLY A 201 3.03 1.22 -29.04
N TRP A 202 2.28 1.91 -29.90
CA TRP A 202 0.82 1.95 -29.79
C TRP A 202 0.19 0.56 -29.96
N ILE A 203 0.69 -0.27 -30.87
CA ILE A 203 0.22 -1.67 -31.01
C ILE A 203 0.52 -2.47 -29.74
N PHE A 204 1.74 -2.39 -29.21
CA PHE A 204 2.11 -3.05 -27.96
C PHE A 204 1.20 -2.60 -26.82
N MET A 205 1.04 -1.28 -26.63
CA MET A 205 0.21 -0.73 -25.56
C MET A 205 -1.24 -1.20 -25.66
N SER A 206 -1.85 -1.12 -26.85
CA SER A 206 -3.23 -1.59 -27.06
C SER A 206 -3.36 -3.09 -26.86
N ALA A 207 -2.42 -3.90 -27.37
CA ALA A 207 -2.46 -5.36 -27.23
C ALA A 207 -2.28 -5.79 -25.77
N THR A 208 -1.34 -5.18 -25.05
CA THR A 208 -1.12 -5.43 -23.62
C THR A 208 -2.30 -5.00 -22.79
N LEU A 209 -2.89 -3.82 -23.02
CA LEU A 209 -4.10 -3.38 -22.31
C LEU A 209 -5.32 -4.26 -22.63
N ALA A 210 -5.49 -4.68 -23.89
CA ALA A 210 -6.55 -5.60 -24.25
C ALA A 210 -6.39 -6.96 -23.54
N LEU A 211 -5.17 -7.51 -23.51
CA LEU A 211 -4.88 -8.73 -22.77
C LEU A 211 -5.10 -8.56 -21.26
N TRP A 212 -4.65 -7.43 -20.70
CA TRP A 212 -4.80 -7.08 -19.29
C TRP A 212 -6.28 -7.04 -18.88
N VAL A 213 -7.10 -6.30 -19.63
CA VAL A 213 -8.54 -6.16 -19.40
C VAL A 213 -9.23 -7.50 -19.61
N THR A 214 -8.91 -8.23 -20.67
CA THR A 214 -9.52 -9.54 -20.95
C THR A 214 -9.19 -10.54 -19.84
N ALA A 215 -7.94 -10.59 -19.38
CA ALA A 215 -7.53 -11.43 -18.26
C ALA A 215 -8.28 -11.06 -16.97
N GLY A 216 -8.45 -9.76 -16.70
CA GLY A 216 -9.22 -9.28 -15.55
C GLY A 216 -10.70 -9.65 -15.61
N ILE A 217 -11.36 -9.40 -16.74
CA ILE A 217 -12.77 -9.78 -16.95
C ILE A 217 -12.93 -11.30 -16.83
N THR A 218 -12.01 -12.07 -17.42
CA THR A 218 -12.06 -13.54 -17.36
C THR A 218 -11.92 -14.02 -15.92
N ARG A 219 -10.95 -13.51 -15.15
CA ARG A 219 -10.78 -13.87 -13.74
C ARG A 219 -12.01 -13.54 -12.92
N LEU A 220 -12.63 -12.38 -13.14
CA LEU A 220 -13.86 -11.97 -12.45
C LEU A 220 -15.08 -12.80 -12.87
N SER A 221 -15.18 -13.24 -14.12
CA SER A 221 -16.27 -14.11 -14.58
C SER A 221 -16.23 -15.51 -13.95
N LEU A 222 -15.07 -15.92 -13.44
CA LEU A 222 -14.89 -17.17 -12.67
C LEU A 222 -15.27 -17.01 -11.19
N ARG A 223 -15.65 -15.80 -10.76
CA ARG A 223 -16.18 -15.58 -9.41
C ARG A 223 -17.44 -16.40 -9.23
N SER A 224 -17.37 -17.39 -8.35
CA SER A 224 -18.56 -18.07 -7.86
C SER A 224 -19.12 -17.24 -6.71
N ASP A 225 -20.40 -16.85 -6.79
CA ASP A 225 -21.12 -16.21 -5.68
C ASP A 225 -21.44 -17.26 -4.60
N SER A 226 -20.41 -17.82 -3.98
CA SER A 226 -20.53 -18.82 -2.91
C SER A 226 -20.93 -18.20 -1.56
N ALA A 227 -21.54 -17.00 -1.58
CA ALA A 227 -21.92 -16.26 -0.37
C ALA A 227 -22.86 -17.05 0.56
N VAL A 228 -23.56 -18.06 0.06
CA VAL A 228 -24.56 -18.86 0.79
C VAL A 228 -23.94 -20.03 1.58
N SER A 229 -22.69 -20.43 1.33
CA SER A 229 -22.06 -21.63 1.93
C SER A 229 -20.70 -21.38 2.58
N GLY A 230 -20.39 -20.12 2.91
CA GLY A 230 -19.12 -19.74 3.53
C GLY A 230 -18.98 -20.14 5.01
N HIS A 231 -17.77 -20.50 5.41
CA HIS A 231 -17.36 -20.84 6.77
C HIS A 231 -16.80 -19.62 7.53
N ASN A 232 -16.40 -18.57 6.81
CA ASN A 232 -15.83 -17.37 7.42
C ASN A 232 -16.84 -16.61 8.30
N PRO A 233 -16.37 -15.95 9.37
CA PRO A 233 -17.23 -15.31 10.37
C PRO A 233 -18.07 -14.16 9.81
N VAL A 234 -19.10 -13.79 10.55
CA VAL A 234 -19.66 -12.43 10.46
C VAL A 234 -18.74 -11.50 11.22
N VAL A 235 -18.16 -10.51 10.54
CA VAL A 235 -17.29 -9.52 11.18
C VAL A 235 -18.07 -8.26 11.55
N VAL A 236 -17.76 -7.72 12.73
CA VAL A 236 -18.25 -6.43 13.22
C VAL A 236 -17.06 -5.48 13.35
N LEU A 237 -16.86 -4.61 12.36
CA LEU A 237 -15.77 -3.63 12.38
C LEU A 237 -16.25 -2.37 13.08
N VAL A 238 -15.59 -1.99 14.17
CA VAL A 238 -15.97 -0.83 14.98
C VAL A 238 -15.11 0.37 14.61
N GLN A 239 -15.73 1.49 14.21
CA GLN A 239 -15.04 2.73 13.86
C GLN A 239 -15.46 3.84 14.83
N GLY A 240 -14.59 4.13 15.80
CA GLY A 240 -14.87 5.09 16.88
C GLY A 240 -14.66 6.56 16.51
N ASN A 241 -13.97 6.83 15.41
CA ASN A 241 -13.62 8.18 14.94
C ASN A 241 -13.06 9.07 16.05
N VAL A 242 -12.03 8.59 16.74
CA VAL A 242 -11.39 9.34 17.81
C VAL A 242 -10.20 10.10 17.21
N PRO A 243 -10.21 11.45 17.22
CA PRO A 243 -9.09 12.27 16.76
C PRO A 243 -7.78 11.92 17.47
N GLU A 244 -6.66 11.95 16.73
CA GLU A 244 -5.36 11.56 17.31
C GLU A 244 -4.92 12.49 18.44
N ALA A 245 -5.20 13.79 18.33
CA ALA A 245 -4.90 14.75 19.39
C ALA A 245 -5.64 14.46 20.70
N GLU A 246 -6.89 13.98 20.63
CA GLU A 246 -7.67 13.60 21.82
C GLU A 246 -7.08 12.34 22.48
N LYS A 247 -6.69 11.34 21.68
CA LYS A 247 -6.03 10.13 22.17
C LYS A 247 -4.71 10.45 22.87
N MET A 248 -3.92 11.34 22.28
CA MET A 248 -2.64 11.77 22.86
C MET A 248 -2.81 12.58 24.16
N ALA A 249 -3.93 13.27 24.32
CA ALA A 249 -4.21 14.07 25.52
C ALA A 249 -4.65 13.22 26.72
N GLY A 250 -5.23 12.03 26.51
CA GLY A 250 -5.65 11.10 27.58
C GLY A 250 -6.83 11.58 28.45
N ASN A 251 -7.41 12.75 28.16
CA ASN A 251 -8.45 13.36 29.01
C ASN A 251 -9.84 12.73 28.84
N GLU A 252 -10.06 11.96 27.76
CA GLU A 252 -11.37 11.41 27.38
C GLU A 252 -11.42 9.87 27.39
N ASP A 253 -10.43 9.19 27.98
CA ASP A 253 -10.27 7.74 27.91
C ASP A 253 -11.54 6.97 28.29
N VAL A 254 -12.24 7.40 29.34
CA VAL A 254 -13.50 6.78 29.77
C VAL A 254 -14.62 6.97 28.74
N ALA A 255 -14.71 8.15 28.13
CA ALA A 255 -15.71 8.45 27.11
C ALA A 255 -15.43 7.68 25.80
N ILE A 256 -14.16 7.62 25.40
CA ILE A 256 -13.66 6.82 24.28
C ILE A 256 -14.01 5.35 24.50
N PHE A 257 -13.65 4.79 25.65
CA PHE A 257 -13.92 3.39 25.98
C PHE A 257 -15.43 3.10 25.94
N ARG A 258 -16.26 3.95 26.55
CA ARG A 258 -17.72 3.82 26.52
C ARG A 258 -18.29 3.86 25.10
N ARG A 259 -17.75 4.72 24.24
CA ARG A 259 -18.14 4.81 22.82
C ARG A 259 -17.88 3.48 22.12
N TYR A 260 -16.69 2.92 22.26
CA TYR A 260 -16.34 1.63 21.66
C TYR A 260 -17.20 0.47 22.20
N LEU A 261 -17.50 0.44 23.50
CA LEU A 261 -18.42 -0.55 24.06
C LEU A 261 -19.85 -0.41 23.49
N GLY A 262 -20.35 0.82 23.35
CA GLY A 262 -21.67 1.09 22.76
C GLY A 262 -21.77 0.63 21.31
N LEU A 263 -20.78 0.98 20.49
CA LEU A 263 -20.71 0.56 19.09
C LEU A 263 -20.57 -0.95 18.96
N THR A 264 -19.75 -1.58 19.80
CA THR A 264 -19.59 -3.04 19.80
C THR A 264 -20.92 -3.74 20.08
N ARG A 265 -21.65 -3.29 21.11
CA ARG A 265 -22.97 -3.83 21.44
C ARG A 265 -23.94 -3.68 20.27
N GLN A 266 -24.03 -2.48 19.71
CA GLN A 266 -24.90 -2.20 18.56
C GLN A 266 -24.58 -3.12 17.37
N GLY A 267 -23.31 -3.27 17.01
CA GLY A 267 -22.90 -4.09 15.87
C GLY A 267 -23.11 -5.60 16.08
N VAL A 268 -22.86 -6.11 17.29
CA VAL A 268 -23.09 -7.53 17.62
C VAL A 268 -24.58 -7.84 17.71
N GLU A 269 -25.39 -6.98 18.33
CA GLU A 269 -26.85 -7.11 18.34
C GLU A 269 -27.40 -7.09 16.91
N GLN A 270 -26.93 -6.18 16.06
CA GLN A 270 -27.30 -6.14 14.65
C GLN A 270 -26.97 -7.45 13.93
N ALA A 271 -25.77 -8.02 14.15
CA ALA A 271 -25.37 -9.30 13.55
C ALA A 271 -26.28 -10.45 13.99
N LEU A 272 -26.63 -10.51 15.27
CA LEU A 272 -27.55 -11.51 15.82
C LEU A 272 -28.96 -11.35 15.25
N HIS A 273 -29.47 -10.13 15.14
CA HIS A 273 -30.78 -9.84 14.57
C HIS A 273 -30.89 -10.17 13.09
N GLN A 274 -29.84 -9.92 12.31
CA GLN A 274 -29.80 -10.26 10.87
C GLN A 274 -29.73 -11.77 10.63
N GLY A 275 -29.34 -12.55 11.65
CA GLY A 275 -29.14 -13.99 11.56
C GLY A 275 -27.79 -14.33 10.92
N THR A 276 -26.95 -15.07 11.65
CA THR A 276 -25.59 -15.37 11.20
C THR A 276 -25.47 -16.60 10.31
N GLN A 277 -26.58 -17.29 10.04
CA GLN A 277 -26.62 -18.58 9.32
C GLN A 277 -25.66 -19.63 9.91
N GLY A 278 -25.48 -19.63 11.23
CA GLY A 278 -24.58 -20.54 11.94
C GLY A 278 -23.10 -20.10 11.96
N ARG A 279 -22.77 -18.97 11.33
CA ARG A 279 -21.41 -18.40 11.39
C ARG A 279 -21.16 -17.77 12.76
N PRO A 280 -19.93 -17.89 13.31
CA PRO A 280 -19.53 -17.15 14.50
C PRO A 280 -19.46 -15.65 14.20
N ILE A 281 -19.66 -14.82 15.23
CA ILE A 281 -19.43 -13.37 15.16
C ILE A 281 -18.04 -13.05 15.71
N VAL A 282 -17.29 -12.21 15.00
CA VAL A 282 -16.01 -11.64 15.47
C VAL A 282 -16.09 -10.13 15.38
N PHE A 283 -15.89 -9.42 16.48
CA PHE A 283 -15.79 -7.96 16.44
C PHE A 283 -14.33 -7.50 16.48
N ALA A 284 -14.02 -6.41 15.80
CA ALA A 284 -12.67 -5.89 15.69
C ALA A 284 -12.63 -4.39 16.01
N TRP A 285 -11.72 -4.01 16.89
CA TRP A 285 -11.39 -2.62 17.16
C TRP A 285 -10.12 -2.21 16.40
N PRO A 286 -10.03 -0.94 15.97
CA PRO A 286 -8.89 -0.44 15.21
C PRO A 286 -7.61 -0.30 16.05
N GLU A 287 -6.53 0.11 15.39
CA GLU A 287 -5.19 0.25 15.98
C GLU A 287 -5.20 1.24 17.14
N SER A 288 -4.62 0.80 18.27
CA SER A 288 -4.54 1.58 19.51
C SER A 288 -5.88 2.19 19.93
N ALA A 289 -7.00 1.48 19.70
CA ALA A 289 -8.34 1.96 20.04
C ALA A 289 -8.63 1.88 21.54
N PHE A 290 -8.03 0.91 22.24
CA PHE A 290 -8.11 0.87 23.69
C PHE A 290 -7.17 1.92 24.31
N PRO A 291 -7.67 2.83 25.18
CA PRO A 291 -6.87 3.95 25.69
C PRO A 291 -5.86 3.58 26.78
N GLY A 292 -5.93 2.38 27.37
CA GLY A 292 -5.04 1.94 28.45
C GLY A 292 -4.18 0.71 28.10
N LEU A 293 -3.68 0.02 29.13
CA LEU A 293 -2.96 -1.24 29.02
C LEU A 293 -3.93 -2.42 29.14
N LEU A 294 -4.45 -2.89 28.00
CA LEU A 294 -5.54 -3.88 27.97
C LEU A 294 -5.21 -5.18 28.70
N LEU A 295 -3.94 -5.59 28.71
CA LEU A 295 -3.48 -6.82 29.37
C LEU A 295 -3.48 -6.71 30.90
N GLU A 296 -3.42 -5.51 31.45
CA GLU A 296 -3.44 -5.25 32.90
C GLU A 296 -4.86 -5.03 33.42
N ASP A 297 -5.78 -4.58 32.56
CA ASP A 297 -7.16 -4.28 32.95
C ASP A 297 -8.13 -5.45 32.70
N ALA A 298 -8.23 -6.34 33.69
CA ALA A 298 -9.17 -7.46 33.65
C ALA A 298 -10.65 -7.03 33.68
N ILE A 299 -10.96 -5.85 34.23
CA ILE A 299 -12.33 -5.32 34.26
C ILE A 299 -12.70 -4.85 32.85
N ALA A 300 -11.84 -4.10 32.19
CA ALA A 300 -12.04 -3.67 30.81
C ALA A 300 -12.22 -4.87 29.87
N ARG A 301 -11.40 -5.92 29.97
CA ARG A 301 -11.56 -7.13 29.14
C ARG A 301 -12.92 -7.80 29.33
N ARG A 302 -13.41 -7.90 30.57
CA ARG A 302 -14.77 -8.40 30.86
C ARG A 302 -15.83 -7.48 30.28
N MET A 303 -15.71 -6.17 30.43
CA MET A 303 -16.67 -5.20 29.89
C MET A 303 -16.72 -5.25 28.35
N ILE A 304 -15.58 -5.42 27.70
CA ILE A 304 -15.48 -5.60 26.24
C ILE A 304 -16.24 -6.85 25.81
N MET A 305 -16.00 -8.00 26.44
CA MET A 305 -16.71 -9.22 26.09
C MET A 305 -18.21 -9.19 26.46
N GLN A 306 -18.59 -8.48 27.52
CA GLN A 306 -20.00 -8.22 27.84
C GLN A 306 -20.67 -7.34 26.78
N ALA A 307 -19.97 -6.33 26.26
CA ALA A 307 -20.49 -5.52 25.15
C ALA A 307 -20.62 -6.36 23.86
N GLY A 308 -19.70 -7.28 23.62
CA GLY A 308 -19.76 -8.24 22.51
C GLY A 308 -20.49 -9.54 22.83
N GLN A 309 -21.48 -9.54 23.74
CA GLN A 309 -22.19 -10.76 24.14
C GLN A 309 -22.81 -11.47 22.92
N GLY A 310 -22.47 -12.74 22.73
CA GLY A 310 -22.88 -13.54 21.57
C GLY A 310 -21.80 -13.66 20.49
N ALA A 311 -20.71 -12.88 20.58
CA ALA A 311 -19.54 -13.06 19.72
C ALA A 311 -18.63 -14.19 20.19
N ALA A 312 -17.99 -14.88 19.23
CA ALA A 312 -17.02 -15.93 19.48
C ALA A 312 -15.64 -15.37 19.86
N ALA A 313 -15.30 -14.16 19.39
CA ALA A 313 -14.07 -13.48 19.73
C ALA A 313 -14.17 -11.96 19.54
N GLY A 314 -13.32 -11.22 20.26
CA GLY A 314 -13.05 -9.80 20.04
C GLY A 314 -11.56 -9.57 19.75
N VAL A 315 -11.22 -8.82 18.71
CA VAL A 315 -9.84 -8.45 18.38
C VAL A 315 -9.64 -6.97 18.65
N ILE A 316 -8.75 -6.63 19.58
CA ILE A 316 -8.62 -5.26 20.08
C ILE A 316 -7.22 -4.72 19.80
N GLY A 317 -7.13 -3.65 19.01
CA GLY A 317 -5.89 -2.88 18.86
C GLY A 317 -5.59 -2.10 20.14
N THR A 318 -4.39 -2.27 20.67
CA THR A 318 -3.93 -1.70 21.94
C THR A 318 -2.42 -1.45 21.90
N LEU A 319 -1.92 -0.64 22.83
CA LEU A 319 -0.51 -0.67 23.21
C LEU A 319 -0.31 -1.68 24.34
N ARG A 320 0.90 -2.24 24.45
CA ARG A 320 1.34 -3.02 25.61
C ARG A 320 2.81 -2.78 25.90
N GLN A 321 3.23 -3.08 27.13
CA GLN A 321 4.65 -3.28 27.45
C GLN A 321 4.96 -4.78 27.46
N ASP A 322 6.16 -5.17 27.02
CA ASP A 322 6.67 -6.54 27.17
C ASP A 322 7.43 -6.71 28.48
N ASP A 323 7.87 -7.94 28.77
CA ASP A 323 8.61 -8.27 30.01
C ASP A 323 9.95 -7.53 30.16
N GLN A 324 10.37 -6.78 29.14
CA GLN A 324 11.56 -5.93 29.12
C GLN A 324 11.20 -4.44 29.15
N ASP A 325 9.97 -4.10 29.55
CA ASP A 325 9.40 -2.74 29.60
C ASP A 325 9.39 -2.01 28.25
N ARG A 326 9.48 -2.73 27.12
CA ARG A 326 9.44 -2.11 25.80
C ARG A 326 8.00 -1.98 25.30
N TRP A 327 7.68 -0.81 24.79
CA TRP A 327 6.40 -0.53 24.16
C TRP A 327 6.22 -1.32 22.86
N ARG A 328 5.00 -1.84 22.65
CA ARG A 328 4.60 -2.57 21.46
C ARG A 328 3.22 -2.13 21.01
N ASN A 329 3.07 -2.00 19.70
CA ASN A 329 1.77 -1.85 19.05
C ASN A 329 1.22 -3.23 18.75
N SER A 330 0.06 -3.56 19.33
CA SER A 330 -0.41 -4.92 19.40
C SER A 330 -1.89 -5.05 19.09
N MET A 331 -2.28 -6.23 18.62
CA MET A 331 -3.66 -6.70 18.66
C MET A 331 -3.78 -7.81 19.68
N VAL A 332 -4.81 -7.74 20.52
CA VAL A 332 -5.10 -8.75 21.54
C VAL A 332 -6.42 -9.43 21.19
N MET A 333 -6.40 -10.75 21.18
CA MET A 333 -7.57 -11.57 20.96
C MET A 333 -8.21 -11.97 22.29
N LEU A 334 -9.46 -11.57 22.48
CA LEU A 334 -10.28 -11.87 23.65
C LEU A 334 -11.34 -12.91 23.29
N VAL A 335 -11.57 -13.87 24.19
CA VAL A 335 -12.60 -14.90 24.01
C VAL A 335 -13.62 -14.86 25.16
N PRO A 336 -14.88 -15.24 24.91
CA PRO A 336 -15.91 -15.30 25.94
C PRO A 336 -15.64 -16.40 26.98
N PRO A 337 -16.30 -16.33 28.14
CA PRO A 337 -17.25 -15.28 28.55
C PRO A 337 -16.57 -14.07 29.24
N ASP A 338 -15.32 -14.21 29.68
CA ASP A 338 -14.65 -13.30 30.63
C ASP A 338 -13.57 -12.40 30.00
N GLY A 339 -13.35 -12.50 28.68
CA GLY A 339 -12.29 -11.76 28.01
C GLY A 339 -10.91 -12.32 28.33
N ARG A 340 -10.81 -13.65 28.46
CA ARG A 340 -9.52 -14.33 28.49
C ARG A 340 -8.74 -14.00 27.22
N VAL A 341 -7.47 -13.66 27.40
CA VAL A 341 -6.55 -13.44 26.29
C VAL A 341 -6.21 -14.79 25.66
N ALA A 342 -6.57 -14.95 24.39
CA ALA A 342 -6.29 -16.17 23.63
C ALA A 342 -4.98 -16.06 22.85
N ASP A 343 -4.66 -14.88 22.29
CA ASP A 343 -3.40 -14.63 21.60
C ASP A 343 -3.10 -13.11 21.50
N ILE A 344 -1.83 -12.74 21.25
CA ILE A 344 -1.33 -11.34 21.20
C ILE A 344 -0.38 -11.15 20.01
N TYR A 345 -0.76 -10.37 19.01
CA TYR A 345 0.03 -10.11 17.81
C TYR A 345 0.70 -8.75 17.94
N ASP A 346 2.03 -8.73 17.85
CA ASP A 346 2.81 -7.50 17.87
C ASP A 346 3.19 -7.12 16.44
N LYS A 347 3.05 -5.84 16.12
CA LYS A 347 3.39 -5.25 14.81
C LYS A 347 4.85 -5.55 14.46
N SER A 348 5.06 -6.17 13.31
CA SER A 348 6.36 -6.63 12.83
C SER A 348 7.06 -5.59 11.96
N HIS A 349 6.34 -4.94 11.04
CA HIS A 349 6.88 -3.79 10.30
C HIS A 349 6.47 -2.47 10.96
N LEU A 350 7.44 -1.86 11.65
CA LEU A 350 7.26 -0.57 12.31
C LEU A 350 7.40 0.59 11.32
N VAL A 351 6.64 1.65 11.57
CA VAL A 351 6.70 2.91 10.82
C VAL A 351 7.96 3.68 11.22
N PRO A 352 8.88 3.96 10.28
CA PRO A 352 10.04 4.82 10.56
C PRO A 352 9.59 6.21 11.03
N PHE A 353 10.28 6.79 12.01
CA PHE A 353 10.00 8.13 12.59
C PHE A 353 8.69 8.26 13.40
N GLY A 354 7.77 7.31 13.26
CA GLY A 354 6.55 7.23 14.07
C GLY A 354 6.73 6.28 15.26
N GLU A 355 7.25 5.08 15.00
CA GLU A 355 7.33 4.01 15.99
C GLU A 355 8.77 3.67 16.38
N TYR A 356 9.76 3.94 15.52
CA TYR A 356 11.16 3.73 15.88
C TYR A 356 12.07 4.77 15.22
N GLN A 357 13.20 5.04 15.86
CA GLN A 357 14.21 5.99 15.38
C GLN A 357 15.23 5.26 14.50
N PRO A 358 15.37 5.61 13.20
CA PRO A 358 16.44 5.07 12.38
C PRO A 358 17.82 5.44 12.94
N ALA A 359 18.67 4.45 13.21
CA ALA A 359 19.94 4.61 13.91
C ALA A 359 20.98 5.52 13.20
N LEU A 360 20.77 5.82 11.92
CA LEU A 360 21.69 6.60 11.08
C LEU A 360 21.48 8.12 11.15
N LEU A 361 20.49 8.60 11.92
CA LEU A 361 20.10 10.01 11.93
C LEU A 361 20.50 10.72 13.23
N PRO A 362 21.04 11.94 13.16
CA PRO A 362 21.59 12.64 14.32
C PRO A 362 20.54 13.38 15.18
N PHE A 363 19.25 13.17 14.91
CA PHE A 363 18.14 13.84 15.59
C PHE A 363 17.05 12.83 15.95
N HIS A 364 16.42 13.03 17.11
CA HIS A 364 15.41 12.13 17.67
C HIS A 364 14.00 12.73 17.50
N VAL A 365 13.10 12.01 16.83
CA VAL A 365 11.73 12.49 16.52
C VAL A 365 10.64 11.59 17.11
N VAL A 366 11.02 10.44 17.65
CA VAL A 366 10.10 9.44 18.22
C VAL A 366 9.87 9.73 19.71
N PRO A 367 8.65 9.56 20.25
CA PRO A 367 8.43 9.65 21.69
C PRO A 367 9.19 8.54 22.44
N GLY A 368 9.90 8.91 23.52
CA GLY A 368 10.69 7.96 24.32
C GLY A 368 11.73 7.21 23.48
N ASP A 369 11.89 5.91 23.73
CA ASP A 369 12.82 5.05 22.98
C ASP A 369 12.19 4.39 21.73
N GLY A 370 10.93 4.73 21.43
CA GLY A 370 10.14 4.06 20.40
C GLY A 370 9.56 2.71 20.84
N MET A 371 9.15 1.90 19.86
CA MET A 371 8.49 0.62 20.02
C MET A 371 9.36 -0.53 19.53
N ALA A 372 9.12 -1.73 20.08
CA ALA A 372 9.78 -2.95 19.67
C ALA A 372 8.94 -3.75 18.64
N ALA A 373 9.61 -4.23 17.60
CA ALA A 373 8.99 -5.02 16.54
C ALA A 373 8.62 -6.43 17.03
N GLY A 374 7.52 -6.97 16.50
CA GLY A 374 7.04 -8.33 16.69
C GLY A 374 7.81 -9.38 15.87
N GLY A 375 7.39 -10.64 16.01
CA GLY A 375 8.09 -11.80 15.44
C GLY A 375 7.81 -12.11 13.97
N GLY A 376 6.95 -11.36 13.28
CA GLY A 376 6.51 -11.62 11.92
C GLY A 376 5.01 -11.88 11.80
N VAL A 377 4.51 -11.91 10.56
CA VAL A 377 3.14 -12.33 10.25
C VAL A 377 2.90 -13.78 10.68
N ARG A 378 1.74 -14.03 11.26
CA ARG A 378 1.32 -15.37 11.72
C ARG A 378 -0.18 -15.53 11.61
N THR A 379 -0.65 -16.76 11.45
CA THR A 379 -2.09 -17.04 11.43
C THR A 379 -2.63 -17.36 12.83
N TRP A 380 -3.78 -16.79 13.15
CA TRP A 380 -4.50 -17.01 14.39
C TRP A 380 -5.58 -18.07 14.25
N HIS A 381 -5.64 -18.95 15.25
CA HIS A 381 -6.64 -20.01 15.36
C HIS A 381 -7.49 -19.81 16.60
N VAL A 382 -8.80 -19.66 16.39
CA VAL A 382 -9.78 -19.60 17.48
C VAL A 382 -10.76 -20.75 17.32
N PRO A 383 -11.09 -21.50 18.39
CA PRO A 383 -12.12 -22.52 18.31
C PRO A 383 -13.43 -21.96 17.73
N GLY A 384 -13.89 -22.57 16.64
CA GLY A 384 -15.15 -22.21 15.98
C GLY A 384 -15.08 -21.02 15.04
N VAL A 385 -13.93 -20.37 14.85
CA VAL A 385 -13.72 -19.28 13.88
C VAL A 385 -12.68 -19.72 12.84
N SER A 386 -12.95 -19.49 11.56
CA SER A 386 -11.97 -19.76 10.51
C SER A 386 -10.66 -18.98 10.75
N PRO A 387 -9.49 -19.59 10.51
CA PRO A 387 -8.20 -18.97 10.83
C PRO A 387 -7.98 -17.65 10.08
N PHE A 388 -7.37 -16.66 10.72
CA PHE A 388 -7.17 -15.35 10.12
C PHE A 388 -5.80 -14.74 10.40
N GLY A 389 -5.33 -13.92 9.46
CA GLY A 389 -4.05 -13.22 9.57
C GLY A 389 -4.23 -11.80 10.11
N PRO A 390 -3.81 -11.48 11.36
CA PRO A 390 -3.72 -10.11 11.84
C PRO A 390 -2.65 -9.30 11.10
N LEU A 391 -2.97 -8.06 10.74
CA LEU A 391 -2.05 -7.06 10.19
C LEU A 391 -2.33 -5.71 10.85
N ILE A 392 -1.29 -5.00 11.29
CA ILE A 392 -1.44 -3.68 11.89
C ILE A 392 -0.98 -2.61 10.90
N CYS A 393 -1.95 -1.81 10.43
CA CYS A 393 -1.72 -0.55 9.74
C CYS A 393 -0.73 -0.71 8.57
N TYR A 394 0.44 -0.10 8.71
CA TYR A 394 1.55 -0.05 7.77
C TYR A 394 1.97 -1.41 7.20
N GLU A 395 1.80 -2.51 7.91
CA GLU A 395 2.23 -3.85 7.44
C GLU A 395 1.57 -4.26 6.12
N VAL A 396 0.37 -3.76 5.83
CA VAL A 396 -0.39 -4.11 4.63
C VAL A 396 0.25 -3.62 3.33
N ILE A 397 1.18 -2.66 3.38
CA ILE A 397 1.86 -2.15 2.18
C ILE A 397 3.02 -3.05 1.71
N PHE A 398 3.42 -4.04 2.51
CA PHE A 398 4.54 -4.93 2.22
C PHE A 398 4.10 -6.13 1.38
N SER A 399 4.04 -5.94 0.06
CA SER A 399 3.69 -7.01 -0.88
C SER A 399 4.48 -8.31 -0.62
N GLY A 400 3.80 -9.46 -0.64
CA GLY A 400 4.39 -10.77 -0.39
C GLY A 400 4.90 -11.00 1.05
N GLN A 401 4.57 -10.13 2.01
CA GLN A 401 4.94 -10.26 3.43
C GLN A 401 3.73 -10.08 4.36
N THR A 402 2.51 -10.23 3.84
CA THR A 402 1.24 -10.03 4.59
C THR A 402 0.55 -11.31 5.02
N VAL A 403 1.09 -12.47 4.64
CA VAL A 403 0.50 -13.79 4.90
C VAL A 403 1.58 -14.69 5.48
N ASP A 404 1.21 -15.47 6.49
CA ASP A 404 2.06 -16.52 7.02
C ASP A 404 2.34 -17.57 5.92
N PRO A 405 3.60 -17.78 5.52
CA PRO A 405 3.96 -18.70 4.44
C PRO A 405 3.80 -20.18 4.82
N HIS A 406 3.68 -20.50 6.10
CA HIS A 406 3.58 -21.87 6.61
C HIS A 406 2.14 -22.25 6.99
N ASP A 407 1.30 -21.27 7.25
CA ASP A 407 -0.07 -21.47 7.69
C ASP A 407 -1.00 -20.43 7.06
N ARG A 408 -1.48 -20.68 5.83
CA ARG A 408 -2.27 -19.71 5.08
C ARG A 408 -3.65 -19.49 5.75
N PRO A 409 -4.02 -18.25 6.12
CA PRO A 409 -5.32 -17.96 6.71
C PRO A 409 -6.45 -18.02 5.68
N SER A 410 -7.68 -17.94 6.17
CA SER A 410 -8.91 -17.87 5.37
C SER A 410 -9.38 -16.42 5.09
N TRP A 411 -8.89 -15.46 5.87
CA TRP A 411 -9.11 -14.03 5.68
C TRP A 411 -8.04 -13.22 6.44
N LEU A 412 -7.93 -11.92 6.14
CA LEU A 412 -7.01 -11.01 6.82
C LEU A 412 -7.77 -9.94 7.59
N LEU A 413 -7.28 -9.59 8.79
CA LEU A 413 -7.77 -8.46 9.58
C LEU A 413 -6.71 -7.37 9.62
N ASN A 414 -6.97 -6.25 8.95
CA ASN A 414 -6.12 -5.08 9.01
C ASN A 414 -6.68 -4.05 10.01
N SER A 415 -6.01 -3.90 11.15
CA SER A 415 -6.36 -2.92 12.19
C SER A 415 -5.48 -1.68 12.03
N THR A 416 -6.06 -0.49 11.93
CA THR A 416 -5.30 0.71 11.51
C THR A 416 -5.85 2.01 12.09
N ASN A 417 -5.01 3.03 12.13
CA ASN A 417 -5.40 4.39 12.44
C ASN A 417 -4.84 5.35 11.37
N ASP A 418 -5.66 5.79 10.42
CA ASP A 418 -5.24 6.74 9.39
C ASP A 418 -5.36 8.21 9.85
N GLY A 419 -5.69 8.46 11.12
CA GLY A 419 -5.75 9.80 11.69
C GLY A 419 -4.44 10.56 11.53
N TRP A 420 -3.31 9.85 11.55
CA TRP A 420 -1.96 10.38 11.28
C TRP A 420 -1.81 11.05 9.92
N TYR A 421 -2.65 10.69 8.94
CA TYR A 421 -2.51 11.16 7.56
C TYR A 421 -3.52 12.25 7.19
N GLY A 422 -4.42 12.63 8.10
CA GLY A 422 -5.48 13.62 7.83
C GLY A 422 -6.44 13.21 6.70
N ASN A 423 -7.32 14.12 6.27
CA ASN A 423 -8.19 13.90 5.11
C ASN A 423 -7.45 14.17 3.79
N SER A 424 -6.41 13.39 3.53
CA SER A 424 -5.48 13.62 2.42
C SER A 424 -5.45 12.46 1.44
N ALA A 425 -4.42 12.39 0.59
CA ALA A 425 -4.17 11.23 -0.25
C ALA A 425 -3.69 9.98 0.54
N GLY A 426 -3.09 10.16 1.72
CA GLY A 426 -2.51 9.06 2.51
C GLY A 426 -3.48 7.92 2.81
N PRO A 427 -4.64 8.16 3.43
CA PRO A 427 -5.62 7.09 3.72
C PRO A 427 -6.13 6.37 2.48
N ARG A 428 -6.26 7.08 1.34
CA ARG A 428 -6.70 6.49 0.06
C ARG A 428 -5.62 5.61 -0.55
N GLN A 429 -4.37 6.06 -0.51
CA GLN A 429 -3.22 5.26 -0.97
C GLN A 429 -3.03 4.01 -0.09
N HIS A 430 -3.26 4.13 1.22
CA HIS A 430 -3.21 3.02 2.16
C HIS A 430 -4.32 2.00 1.89
N LEU A 431 -5.56 2.46 1.67
CA LEU A 431 -6.69 1.61 1.28
C LEU A 431 -6.43 0.88 -0.05
N ALA A 432 -5.83 1.55 -1.02
CA ALA A 432 -5.45 0.94 -2.30
C ALA A 432 -4.49 -0.25 -2.09
N ALA A 433 -3.53 -0.13 -1.16
CA ALA A 433 -2.62 -1.22 -0.80
C ALA A 433 -3.37 -2.42 -0.19
N VAL A 434 -4.35 -2.16 0.69
CA VAL A 434 -5.21 -3.18 1.31
C VAL A 434 -5.97 -3.97 0.24
N ARG A 435 -6.62 -3.26 -0.69
CA ARG A 435 -7.33 -3.87 -1.81
C ARG A 435 -6.39 -4.70 -2.69
N MET A 436 -5.18 -4.20 -2.94
CA MET A 436 -4.16 -4.92 -3.71
C MET A 436 -3.73 -6.23 -3.04
N ARG A 437 -3.55 -6.24 -1.71
CA ARG A 437 -3.24 -7.46 -0.94
C ARG A 437 -4.32 -8.52 -1.14
N ALA A 438 -5.59 -8.11 -1.13
CA ALA A 438 -6.71 -9.04 -1.30
C ALA A 438 -6.60 -9.84 -2.60
N VAL A 439 -6.23 -9.17 -3.70
CA VAL A 439 -6.08 -9.78 -5.03
C VAL A 439 -4.81 -10.63 -5.15
N GLU A 440 -3.70 -10.15 -4.62
CA GLU A 440 -2.41 -10.84 -4.66
C GLU A 440 -2.45 -12.17 -3.90
N GLU A 441 -3.06 -12.15 -2.72
CA GLU A 441 -3.14 -13.31 -1.84
C GLU A 441 -4.37 -14.18 -2.10
N GLY A 442 -5.35 -13.65 -2.85
CA GLY A 442 -6.65 -14.28 -3.06
C GLY A 442 -7.40 -14.48 -1.75
N LEU A 443 -7.23 -13.53 -0.81
CA LEU A 443 -7.82 -13.57 0.52
C LEU A 443 -8.73 -12.36 0.71
N PRO A 444 -9.92 -12.55 1.28
CA PRO A 444 -10.74 -11.43 1.69
C PRO A 444 -10.06 -10.68 2.86
N VAL A 445 -10.21 -9.36 2.89
CA VAL A 445 -9.56 -8.50 3.87
C VAL A 445 -10.61 -7.62 4.54
N ALA A 446 -10.69 -7.68 5.86
CA ALA A 446 -11.46 -6.77 6.68
C ALA A 446 -10.53 -5.69 7.24
N ARG A 447 -10.81 -4.42 6.96
CA ARG A 447 -10.04 -3.29 7.48
C ARG A 447 -10.86 -2.51 8.50
N ALA A 448 -10.41 -2.49 9.75
CA ALA A 448 -10.97 -1.69 10.84
C ALA A 448 -10.09 -0.45 11.08
N ALA A 449 -10.61 0.73 10.75
CA ALA A 449 -9.93 2.00 10.93
C ALA A 449 -10.53 2.80 12.10
N ASN A 450 -9.70 3.50 12.89
CA ASN A 450 -10.19 4.42 13.94
C ASN A 450 -10.76 5.70 13.32
N THR A 451 -9.86 6.54 12.83
CA THR A 451 -10.16 7.70 11.98
C THR A 451 -9.54 7.37 10.63
N GLY A 452 -10.37 7.09 9.63
CA GLY A 452 -9.93 6.44 8.40
C GLY A 452 -11.09 5.80 7.64
N ILE A 453 -10.76 4.97 6.65
CA ILE A 453 -11.76 4.23 5.88
C ILE A 453 -11.75 2.78 6.36
N SER A 454 -12.86 2.34 6.95
CA SER A 454 -13.11 0.91 7.19
C SER A 454 -13.79 0.31 5.97
N ALA A 455 -13.33 -0.86 5.54
CA ALA A 455 -13.85 -1.52 4.35
C ALA A 455 -13.65 -3.03 4.41
N ILE A 456 -14.42 -3.77 3.61
CA ILE A 456 -14.20 -5.20 3.39
C ILE A 456 -14.02 -5.42 1.89
N PHE A 457 -12.97 -6.14 1.52
CA PHE A 457 -12.72 -6.59 0.16
C PHE A 457 -12.78 -8.13 0.09
N ASP A 458 -13.35 -8.68 -0.98
CA ASP A 458 -13.22 -10.11 -1.28
C ASP A 458 -11.83 -10.46 -1.85
N GLY A 459 -11.54 -11.75 -2.08
CA GLY A 459 -10.27 -12.18 -2.69
C GLY A 459 -10.06 -11.78 -4.16
N TYR A 460 -11.05 -11.14 -4.80
CA TYR A 460 -10.92 -10.47 -6.08
C TYR A 460 -10.66 -8.96 -5.92
N GLY A 461 -10.64 -8.45 -4.69
CA GLY A 461 -10.48 -7.02 -4.40
C GLY A 461 -11.76 -6.23 -4.60
N HIS A 462 -12.92 -6.88 -4.73
CA HIS A 462 -14.21 -6.18 -4.84
C HIS A 462 -14.66 -5.72 -3.45
N GLU A 463 -15.04 -4.45 -3.34
CA GLU A 463 -15.56 -3.85 -2.11
C GLU A 463 -16.95 -4.40 -1.78
N THR A 464 -17.10 -5.03 -0.62
CA THR A 464 -18.39 -5.59 -0.16
C THR A 464 -19.03 -4.78 0.96
N ALA A 465 -18.25 -3.96 1.66
CA ALA A 465 -18.73 -3.03 2.67
C ALA A 465 -17.77 -1.85 2.82
N TRP A 466 -18.31 -0.69 3.20
CA TRP A 466 -17.56 0.57 3.30
C TRP A 466 -18.14 1.50 4.36
N LEU A 467 -17.25 2.09 5.17
CA LEU A 467 -17.56 3.19 6.09
C LEU A 467 -16.48 4.25 5.92
N GLY A 468 -16.90 5.43 5.46
CA GLY A 468 -15.99 6.48 5.01
C GLY A 468 -15.14 7.12 6.11
N TRP A 469 -14.20 7.95 5.65
CA TRP A 469 -13.35 8.79 6.50
C TRP A 469 -14.18 9.74 7.37
N ASP A 470 -13.76 9.93 8.62
CA ASP A 470 -14.41 10.81 9.61
C ASP A 470 -15.89 10.46 9.85
N ARG A 471 -16.15 9.17 10.08
CA ARG A 471 -17.48 8.64 10.41
C ARG A 471 -17.39 7.77 11.65
N THR A 472 -18.35 7.89 12.55
CA THR A 472 -18.51 6.95 13.67
C THR A 472 -19.55 5.89 13.28
N GLY A 473 -19.27 4.61 13.50
CA GLY A 473 -20.24 3.56 13.19
C GLY A 473 -19.66 2.15 13.23
N THR A 474 -20.44 1.19 12.73
CA THR A 474 -20.05 -0.21 12.62
C THR A 474 -20.38 -0.79 11.26
N ILE A 475 -19.50 -1.63 10.73
CA ILE A 475 -19.79 -2.51 9.58
C ILE A 475 -20.13 -3.89 10.14
N VAL A 476 -21.26 -4.46 9.72
CA VAL A 476 -21.65 -5.84 10.03
C VAL A 476 -21.81 -6.58 8.72
N GLN A 477 -20.92 -7.55 8.45
CA GLN A 477 -20.90 -8.23 7.16
C GLN A 477 -20.36 -9.66 7.30
N PRO A 478 -21.00 -10.68 6.68
CA PRO A 478 -20.37 -11.98 6.50
C PRO A 478 -19.12 -11.85 5.64
N MET A 479 -17.99 -12.33 6.15
CA MET A 479 -16.76 -12.34 5.36
C MET A 479 -16.91 -13.25 4.13
N PRO A 480 -16.48 -12.79 2.95
CA PRO A 480 -16.35 -13.65 1.77
C PRO A 480 -15.41 -14.83 2.05
N GLU A 481 -15.42 -15.86 1.20
CA GLU A 481 -14.49 -16.97 1.31
C GLU A 481 -13.14 -16.65 0.65
N ALA A 482 -12.09 -17.35 1.10
CA ALA A 482 -10.79 -17.34 0.43
C ALA A 482 -10.89 -17.98 -0.96
N LEU A 483 -10.15 -17.41 -1.91
CA LEU A 483 -9.90 -18.07 -3.18
C LEU A 483 -8.79 -19.11 -3.02
N SER A 484 -8.72 -20.01 -4.00
CA SER A 484 -7.51 -20.82 -4.19
C SER A 484 -6.29 -19.91 -4.32
N PRO A 485 -5.15 -20.24 -3.67
CA PRO A 485 -3.98 -19.37 -3.67
C PRO A 485 -3.57 -19.00 -5.10
N PRO A 486 -3.60 -17.69 -5.46
CA PRO A 486 -3.16 -17.21 -6.76
C PRO A 486 -1.70 -17.56 -7.05
N PHE A 487 -1.28 -17.40 -8.30
CA PHE A 487 0.11 -17.70 -8.67
C PHE A 487 1.10 -16.81 -7.91
N PHE A 488 0.75 -15.53 -7.71
CA PHE A 488 1.54 -14.62 -6.89
C PHE A 488 1.62 -15.10 -5.44
N ALA A 489 0.51 -15.45 -4.78
CA ALA A 489 0.53 -15.93 -3.39
C ALA A 489 1.46 -17.14 -3.14
N ARG A 490 1.70 -17.98 -4.17
CA ARG A 490 2.57 -19.16 -4.05
C ARG A 490 4.06 -18.86 -4.17
N TRP A 491 4.42 -17.86 -4.97
CA TRP A 491 5.81 -17.56 -5.33
C TRP A 491 6.27 -16.18 -4.85
N GLY A 492 5.33 -15.37 -4.36
CA GLY A 492 5.50 -13.99 -3.95
C GLY A 492 6.27 -13.18 -4.98
N ARG A 493 7.19 -12.38 -4.45
CA ARG A 493 7.97 -11.40 -5.21
C ARG A 493 9.05 -12.01 -6.10
N LEU A 494 9.24 -13.34 -6.08
CA LEU A 494 10.10 -14.01 -7.04
C LEU A 494 9.57 -13.84 -8.48
N VAL A 495 8.25 -13.84 -8.68
CA VAL A 495 7.63 -13.69 -10.00
C VAL A 495 7.99 -12.36 -10.66
N PRO A 496 7.68 -11.19 -10.07
CA PRO A 496 8.03 -9.91 -10.67
C PRO A 496 9.55 -9.70 -10.79
N LEU A 497 10.33 -10.25 -9.84
CA LEU A 497 11.79 -10.19 -9.93
C LEU A 497 12.31 -10.91 -11.18
N LEU A 498 11.87 -12.15 -11.43
CA LEU A 498 12.28 -12.91 -12.61
C LEU A 498 11.83 -12.22 -13.91
N LEU A 499 10.61 -11.68 -13.95
CA LEU A 499 10.13 -10.90 -15.11
C LEU A 499 11.01 -9.67 -15.38
N ALA A 500 11.39 -8.94 -14.34
CA ALA A 500 12.27 -7.79 -14.46
C ALA A 500 13.67 -8.20 -14.93
N LEU A 501 14.25 -9.27 -14.37
CA LEU A 501 15.57 -9.78 -14.75
C LEU A 501 15.60 -10.30 -16.20
N LEU A 502 14.58 -11.02 -16.64
CA LEU A 502 14.46 -11.48 -18.03
C LEU A 502 14.31 -10.32 -19.01
N THR A 503 13.53 -9.30 -18.64
CA THR A 503 13.38 -8.07 -19.42
C THR A 503 14.72 -7.32 -19.52
N LEU A 504 15.44 -7.21 -18.39
CA LEU A 504 16.76 -6.59 -18.33
C LEU A 504 17.77 -7.33 -19.20
N ALA A 505 17.87 -8.66 -19.08
CA ALA A 505 18.77 -9.49 -19.86
C ALA A 505 18.49 -9.36 -21.37
N SER A 506 17.22 -9.41 -21.76
CA SER A 506 16.79 -9.22 -23.16
C SER A 506 17.19 -7.84 -23.70
N ALA A 507 17.03 -6.80 -22.87
CA ALA A 507 17.41 -5.44 -23.21
C ALA A 507 18.92 -5.28 -23.40
N LEU A 508 19.72 -5.89 -22.52
CA LEU A 508 21.19 -5.87 -22.61
C LEU A 508 21.67 -6.59 -23.88
N VAL A 509 21.13 -7.78 -24.19
CA VAL A 509 21.47 -8.52 -25.42
C VAL A 509 21.13 -7.72 -26.67
N ALA A 510 19.93 -7.13 -26.72
CA ALA A 510 19.52 -6.28 -27.84
C ALA A 510 20.41 -5.04 -27.98
N GLY A 511 20.76 -4.39 -26.87
CA GLY A 511 21.63 -3.22 -26.83
C GLY A 511 23.07 -3.50 -27.28
N LEU A 512 23.63 -4.66 -26.89
CA LEU A 512 24.97 -5.08 -27.30
C LEU A 512 25.04 -5.41 -28.79
N ARG A 513 24.02 -6.08 -29.34
CA ARG A 513 23.92 -6.36 -30.79
C ARG A 513 23.80 -5.07 -31.61
N GLY A 514 23.05 -4.08 -31.12
CA GLY A 514 22.92 -2.78 -31.78
C GLY A 514 24.24 -2.00 -31.88
N ARG A 515 25.12 -2.11 -30.87
CA ARG A 515 26.44 -1.46 -30.88
C ARG A 515 27.40 -2.01 -31.94
N GLY A 516 27.28 -3.30 -32.26
CA GLY A 516 28.12 -3.97 -33.27
C GLY A 516 27.80 -3.53 -34.70
N VAL A 517 26.56 -3.12 -34.97
CA VAL A 517 26.12 -2.65 -36.30
C VAL A 517 26.60 -1.22 -36.55
N THR A 518 26.52 -0.33 -35.56
CA THR A 518 26.97 1.08 -35.66
C THR A 518 28.48 1.27 -35.72
N ARG A 519 29.30 0.24 -35.43
CA ARG A 519 30.76 0.29 -35.58
C ARG A 519 31.25 -0.24 -36.94
N ARG A 520 30.37 -0.82 -37.75
CA ARG A 520 30.68 -1.35 -39.09
C ARG A 520 30.12 -0.50 -40.24
N SER A 521 29.41 0.58 -39.91
CA SER A 521 29.03 1.68 -40.79
C SER A 521 29.86 2.89 -40.44
#